data_AF-A0A924WKB4-F1
#
_entry.id   AF-A0A924WKB4-F1
#
_cell.length_a   1.000
_cell.length_b   1.000
_cell.length_c   1.000
_cell.angle_alpha   90.00
_cell.angle_beta   90.00
_cell.angle_gamma   90.00
#
_symmetry.space_group_name_H-M   'P 1'
#
loop_
_entity.id
_entity.type
_entity.pdbx_description
1 polymer ?
#
loop_
_entity_poly.entity_id
_entity_poly.type
_entity_poly.pdbx_seq_one_letter_code
_entity_poly.pdbx_strand_id
1 'polypeptide(L)'
;MKKQFLFAGLLAFCSAGSGLVSCTDTPSENRQDAKENVQDAKENLKDAGQNTSDALRAERDDLSAKLDKAGRELDAEIEELDRKIEKATAKEKAQWQERRRVLAAERDELKSDMRRVGEDMKDGWNDFKTATARKLDKISADLKEN
;
A
#
# COMPACT_ATOMS: atom_id res chain seq x y z
N MET A 1 11.95 66.29 32.44
CA MET A 1 13.02 65.36 32.83
C MET A 1 12.46 63.95 32.91
N LYS A 2 13.15 63.00 32.25
CA LYS A 2 13.33 61.56 32.59
C LYS A 2 12.08 60.68 32.82
N LYS A 3 11.81 59.75 31.88
CA LYS A 3 12.07 58.27 31.91
C LYS A 3 10.92 57.48 32.57
N GLN A 4 10.07 56.78 31.82
CA GLN A 4 10.19 55.39 31.29
C GLN A 4 9.85 54.28 32.31
N PHE A 5 9.40 53.14 31.75
CA PHE A 5 9.06 51.81 32.31
C PHE A 5 7.54 51.56 32.50
N LEU A 6 6.85 50.84 31.60
CA LEU A 6 6.85 49.40 31.24
C LEU A 6 5.95 48.54 32.16
N PHE A 7 5.15 47.67 31.53
CA PHE A 7 4.48 46.41 31.96
C PHE A 7 3.07 46.33 31.35
N ALA A 8 2.92 45.75 30.15
CA ALA A 8 2.62 44.32 29.93
C ALA A 8 1.20 43.94 30.40
N GLY A 9 0.21 44.26 29.55
CA GLY A 9 -1.16 43.75 29.64
C GLY A 9 -1.31 42.51 28.76
N LEU A 10 -1.50 41.38 29.44
CA LEU A 10 -1.67 40.02 28.94
C LEU A 10 -3.17 39.71 28.74
N LEU A 11 -3.52 39.04 27.63
CA LEU A 11 -4.70 38.15 27.44
C LEU A 11 -6.10 38.82 27.50
N ALA A 12 -7.11 38.44 26.71
CA ALA A 12 -7.38 37.27 25.88
C ALA A 12 -8.55 37.54 24.92
N PHE A 13 -8.69 36.62 23.96
CA PHE A 13 -9.97 36.17 23.39
C PHE A 13 -10.56 37.01 22.24
N CYS A 14 -9.92 36.91 21.07
CA CYS A 14 -10.68 36.86 19.82
C CYS A 14 -10.71 35.41 19.35
N SER A 15 -11.82 34.75 19.62
CA SER A 15 -12.29 33.53 19.01
C SER A 15 -12.38 33.70 17.49
N ALA A 16 -11.26 33.48 16.81
CA ALA A 16 -11.23 33.15 15.41
C ALA A 16 -11.27 31.63 15.29
N GLY A 17 -12.43 31.12 14.91
CA GLY A 17 -12.55 29.78 14.37
C GLY A 17 -11.66 29.66 13.15
N SER A 18 -10.50 29.04 13.35
CA SER A 18 -9.83 28.33 12.28
C SER A 18 -10.14 26.87 12.55
N GLY A 19 -11.08 26.36 11.74
CA GLY A 19 -11.42 24.95 11.73
C GLY A 19 -10.14 24.13 11.70
N LEU A 20 -10.20 23.02 12.43
CA LEU A 20 -9.25 21.93 12.36
C LEU A 20 -9.02 21.61 10.87
N VAL A 21 -7.91 22.11 10.31
CA VAL A 21 -7.33 21.57 9.10
C VAL A 21 -6.68 20.26 9.54
N SER A 22 -7.53 19.26 9.80
CA SER A 22 -7.13 17.86 9.77
C SER A 22 -7.16 17.43 8.32
N CYS A 23 -6.25 17.99 7.52
CA CYS A 23 -5.68 17.22 6.43
C CYS A 23 -4.64 16.31 7.07
N THR A 24 -5.09 15.25 7.74
CA THR A 24 -4.25 14.07 7.91
C THR A 24 -4.11 13.49 6.51
N ASP A 25 -3.02 13.86 5.85
CA ASP A 25 -2.51 13.16 4.68
C ASP A 25 -2.11 11.72 5.09
N THR A 26 -3.12 10.85 5.19
CA THR A 26 -3.01 9.37 5.18
C THR A 26 -2.55 8.76 3.83
N PRO A 27 -2.33 9.47 2.69
CA PRO A 27 -1.86 8.83 1.45
C PRO A 27 -0.47 8.20 1.54
N SER A 28 0.39 8.65 2.46
CA SER A 28 1.71 8.05 2.65
C SER A 28 1.64 6.75 3.46
N GLU A 29 0.72 6.65 4.42
CA GLU A 29 0.58 5.46 5.27
C GLU A 29 0.08 4.27 4.46
N ASN A 30 -1.00 4.42 3.71
CA ASN A 30 -1.53 3.32 2.86
C ASN A 30 -0.50 2.81 1.84
N ARG A 31 0.30 3.70 1.27
CA ARG A 31 1.37 3.33 0.33
C ARG A 31 2.52 2.62 1.02
N GLN A 32 2.92 3.11 2.19
CA GLN A 32 3.99 2.53 2.99
C GLN A 32 3.59 1.13 3.44
N ASP A 33 2.36 0.96 3.91
CA ASP A 33 1.77 -0.32 4.29
C ASP A 33 1.74 -1.27 3.09
N ALA A 34 1.21 -0.82 1.94
CA ALA A 34 1.21 -1.62 0.70
C ALA A 34 2.62 -2.10 0.33
N LYS A 35 3.62 -1.24 0.47
CA LYS A 35 5.02 -1.56 0.18
C LYS A 35 5.58 -2.57 1.18
N GLU A 36 5.34 -2.39 2.47
CA GLU A 36 5.81 -3.28 3.53
C GLU A 36 5.22 -4.67 3.35
N ASN A 37 3.92 -4.77 3.10
CA ASN A 37 3.25 -6.06 2.93
C ASN A 37 3.62 -6.77 1.63
N VAL A 38 3.83 -6.02 0.54
CA VAL A 38 4.39 -6.58 -0.70
C VAL A 38 5.80 -7.11 -0.47
N GLN A 39 6.60 -6.44 0.36
CA GLN A 39 7.94 -6.91 0.73
C GLN A 39 7.90 -8.15 1.63
N ASP A 40 7.06 -8.15 2.66
CA ASP A 40 6.88 -9.30 3.56
C ASP A 40 6.39 -10.53 2.77
N ALA A 41 5.37 -10.36 1.91
CA ALA A 41 4.91 -11.44 1.03
C ALA A 41 6.04 -11.98 0.14
N LYS A 42 6.93 -11.11 -0.35
CA LYS A 42 8.08 -11.51 -1.17
C LYS A 42 9.15 -12.24 -0.37
N GLU A 43 9.43 -11.84 0.87
CA GLU A 43 10.41 -12.51 1.71
C GLU A 43 9.97 -13.93 2.07
N ASN A 44 8.68 -14.12 2.37
CA ASN A 44 8.12 -15.44 2.64
C ASN A 44 8.18 -16.38 1.43
N LEU A 45 8.06 -15.84 0.21
CA LEU A 45 8.27 -16.62 -1.00
C LEU A 45 9.69 -17.16 -1.15
N LYS A 46 10.70 -16.50 -0.56
CA LYS A 46 12.12 -16.88 -0.67
C LYS A 46 12.56 -17.91 0.37
N ASP A 47 11.97 -17.92 1.56
CA ASP A 47 12.42 -18.75 2.70
C ASP A 47 11.85 -20.19 2.74
N ALA A 48 11.05 -20.58 1.75
CA ALA A 48 10.35 -21.87 1.72
C ALA A 48 11.21 -23.04 1.20
N GLY A 49 11.82 -23.81 2.12
CA GLY A 49 12.78 -24.88 1.82
C GLY A 49 12.37 -26.32 2.19
N GLN A 50 11.21 -26.57 2.82
CA GLN A 50 10.86 -27.92 3.30
C GLN A 50 9.49 -28.41 2.79
N ASN A 51 9.50 -29.22 1.73
CA ASN A 51 8.30 -29.78 1.08
C ASN A 51 7.68 -30.99 1.82
N THR A 52 7.46 -30.92 3.14
CA THR A 52 6.57 -31.88 3.81
C THR A 52 5.12 -31.44 3.64
N SER A 53 4.14 -32.35 3.66
CA SER A 53 2.73 -31.98 3.38
C SER A 53 2.17 -30.95 4.36
N ASP A 54 2.58 -30.99 5.63
CA ASP A 54 2.09 -30.07 6.66
C ASP A 54 2.84 -28.73 6.63
N ALA A 55 4.15 -28.74 6.38
CA ALA A 55 4.91 -27.52 6.15
C ALA A 55 4.40 -26.79 4.89
N LEU A 56 4.11 -27.53 3.82
CA LEU A 56 3.54 -26.96 2.61
C LEU A 56 2.17 -26.33 2.86
N ARG A 57 1.29 -26.97 3.63
CA ARG A 57 -0.02 -26.37 3.99
C ARG A 57 0.17 -25.07 4.77
N ALA A 58 1.01 -25.09 5.80
CA ALA A 58 1.28 -23.91 6.61
C ALA A 58 1.90 -22.76 5.80
N GLU A 59 2.90 -23.06 4.95
CA GLU A 59 3.49 -22.08 4.02
C GLU A 59 2.43 -21.50 3.07
N ARG A 60 1.53 -22.35 2.58
CA ARG A 60 0.52 -21.93 1.61
C ARG A 60 -0.55 -21.05 2.25
N ASP A 61 -0.96 -21.34 3.47
CA ASP A 61 -1.93 -20.54 4.22
C ASP A 61 -1.32 -19.20 4.65
N ASP A 62 -0.08 -19.20 5.13
CA ASP A 62 0.67 -17.97 5.48
C ASP A 62 0.85 -17.07 4.26
N LEU A 63 1.32 -17.63 3.14
CA LEU A 63 1.47 -16.88 1.90
C LEU A 63 0.11 -16.35 1.40
N SER A 64 -0.96 -17.15 1.51
CA SER A 64 -2.30 -16.71 1.12
C SER A 64 -2.76 -15.51 1.93
N ALA A 65 -2.54 -15.52 3.24
CA ALA A 65 -2.90 -14.41 4.12
C ALA A 65 -2.11 -13.13 3.78
N LYS A 66 -0.80 -13.26 3.51
CA LYS A 66 0.06 -12.13 3.13
C LYS A 66 -0.31 -11.53 1.78
N LEU A 67 -0.59 -12.37 0.79
CA LEU A 67 -1.00 -11.91 -0.54
C LEU A 67 -2.40 -11.29 -0.53
N ASP A 68 -3.30 -11.81 0.31
CA ASP A 68 -4.63 -11.22 0.53
C ASP A 68 -4.53 -9.85 1.23
N LYS A 69 -3.63 -9.71 2.22
CA LYS A 69 -3.33 -8.41 2.84
C LYS A 69 -2.74 -7.41 1.83
N ALA A 70 -1.73 -7.82 1.07
CA ALA A 70 -1.16 -6.99 -0.01
C ALA A 70 -2.23 -6.59 -1.04
N GLY A 71 -3.13 -7.51 -1.40
CA GLY A 71 -4.25 -7.24 -2.30
C GLY A 71 -5.21 -6.16 -1.77
N ARG A 72 -5.53 -6.17 -0.47
CA ARG A 72 -6.37 -5.12 0.15
C ARG A 72 -5.70 -3.76 0.17
N GLU A 73 -4.40 -3.71 0.41
CA GLU A 73 -3.68 -2.44 0.48
C GLU A 73 -3.48 -1.82 -0.90
N LEU A 74 -3.33 -2.65 -1.94
CA LEU A 74 -3.42 -2.20 -3.33
C LEU A 74 -4.80 -1.62 -3.64
N ASP A 75 -5.89 -2.18 -3.11
CA ASP A 75 -7.23 -1.62 -3.26
C ASP A 75 -7.30 -0.20 -2.65
N ALA A 76 -6.78 -0.03 -1.43
CA ALA A 76 -6.75 1.26 -0.76
C ALA A 76 -5.90 2.30 -1.50
N GLU A 77 -4.76 1.90 -2.06
CA GLU A 77 -3.91 2.77 -2.89
C GLU A 77 -4.60 3.16 -4.21
N ILE A 78 -5.33 2.24 -4.85
CA ILE A 78 -6.12 2.53 -6.05
C ILE A 78 -7.23 3.54 -5.74
N GLU A 79 -7.93 3.40 -4.60
CA GLU A 79 -8.94 4.36 -4.16
C GLU A 79 -8.34 5.74 -3.87
N GLU A 80 -7.11 5.80 -3.37
CA GLU A 80 -6.39 7.06 -3.19
C GLU A 80 -6.00 7.70 -4.53
N LEU A 81 -5.56 6.89 -5.49
CA LEU A 81 -5.32 7.37 -6.86
C LEU A 81 -6.61 7.91 -7.49
N ASP A 82 -7.77 7.29 -7.25
CA ASP A 82 -9.07 7.80 -7.69
C ASP A 82 -9.34 9.19 -7.12
N ARG A 83 -9.15 9.38 -5.81
CA ARG A 83 -9.31 10.71 -5.16
C ARG A 83 -8.35 11.75 -5.73
N LYS A 84 -7.11 11.37 -6.04
CA LYS A 84 -6.13 12.26 -6.68
C LYS A 84 -6.53 12.61 -8.11
N ILE A 85 -7.00 11.65 -8.89
CA ILE A 85 -7.51 11.86 -10.25
C ILE A 85 -8.64 12.88 -10.22
N GLU A 86 -9.62 12.74 -9.33
CA GLU A 86 -10.76 13.68 -9.24
C GLU A 86 -10.32 15.13 -9.06
N LYS A 87 -9.32 15.36 -8.21
CA LYS A 87 -8.78 16.68 -7.85
C LYS A 87 -7.73 17.23 -8.83
N ALA A 88 -7.14 16.37 -9.66
CA ALA A 88 -6.03 16.72 -10.54
C ALA A 88 -6.44 17.56 -11.76
N THR A 89 -5.49 18.32 -12.32
CA THR A 89 -5.67 19.02 -13.59
C THR A 89 -5.79 18.03 -14.76
N ALA A 90 -6.29 18.46 -15.91
CA ALA A 90 -6.45 17.58 -17.08
C ALA A 90 -5.13 16.91 -17.53
N LYS A 91 -3.99 17.60 -17.38
CA LYS A 91 -2.66 17.07 -17.73
C LYS A 91 -2.22 15.97 -16.76
N GLU A 92 -2.45 16.17 -15.47
CA GLU A 92 -2.08 15.22 -14.42
C GLU A 92 -3.03 14.02 -14.39
N LYS A 93 -4.32 14.22 -14.68
CA LYS A 93 -5.33 13.16 -14.75
C LYS A 93 -4.90 12.01 -15.65
N ALA A 94 -4.37 12.30 -16.83
CA ALA A 94 -3.93 11.26 -17.75
C ALA A 94 -2.81 10.36 -17.16
N GLN A 95 -1.86 10.97 -16.43
CA GLN A 95 -0.78 10.23 -15.78
C GLN A 95 -1.30 9.38 -14.63
N TRP A 96 -2.15 9.95 -13.77
CA TRP A 96 -2.73 9.24 -12.64
C TRP A 96 -3.69 8.12 -13.07
N GLN A 97 -4.45 8.33 -14.15
CA GLN A 97 -5.33 7.31 -14.71
C GLN A 97 -4.57 6.12 -15.26
N GLU A 98 -3.47 6.34 -15.99
CA GLU A 98 -2.66 5.22 -16.48
C GLU A 98 -2.04 4.46 -15.31
N ARG A 99 -1.52 5.17 -14.31
CA ARG A 99 -0.95 4.51 -13.13
C ARG A 99 -1.98 3.68 -12.36
N ARG A 100 -3.17 4.23 -12.14
CA ARG A 100 -4.28 3.51 -11.52
C ARG A 100 -4.64 2.26 -12.34
N ARG A 101 -4.65 2.37 -13.67
CA ARG A 101 -4.95 1.25 -14.58
C ARG A 101 -3.92 0.12 -14.44
N VAL A 102 -2.63 0.45 -14.39
CA VAL A 102 -1.55 -0.52 -14.21
C VAL A 102 -1.70 -1.22 -12.86
N LEU A 103 -1.82 -0.46 -11.77
CA LEU A 103 -1.91 -1.01 -10.41
C LEU A 103 -3.16 -1.89 -10.23
N ALA A 104 -4.29 -1.50 -10.83
CA ALA A 104 -5.52 -2.29 -10.83
C ALA A 104 -5.35 -3.63 -11.57
N ALA A 105 -4.67 -3.63 -12.72
CA ALA A 105 -4.40 -4.84 -13.47
C ALA A 105 -3.49 -5.80 -12.66
N GLU A 106 -2.45 -5.29 -12.02
CA GLU A 106 -1.55 -6.09 -11.18
C GLU A 106 -2.26 -6.68 -9.96
N ARG A 107 -3.13 -5.89 -9.32
CA ARG A 107 -3.99 -6.32 -8.22
C ARG A 107 -4.92 -7.45 -8.65
N ASP A 108 -5.59 -7.31 -9.80
CA ASP A 108 -6.52 -8.32 -10.33
C ASP A 108 -5.79 -9.62 -10.66
N GLU A 109 -4.62 -9.49 -11.28
CA GLU A 109 -3.74 -10.60 -11.57
C GLU A 109 -3.25 -11.33 -10.31
N LEU A 110 -2.86 -10.59 -9.27
CA LEU A 110 -2.46 -11.15 -7.97
C LEU A 110 -3.62 -11.92 -7.32
N LYS A 111 -4.83 -11.34 -7.32
CA LYS A 111 -6.05 -12.00 -6.81
C LYS A 111 -6.40 -13.25 -7.62
N SER A 112 -6.20 -13.21 -8.94
CA SER A 112 -6.42 -14.36 -9.82
C SER A 112 -5.45 -15.50 -9.51
N ASP A 113 -4.16 -15.20 -9.36
CA ASP A 113 -3.16 -16.18 -8.97
C ASP A 113 -3.47 -16.78 -7.59
N MET A 114 -3.97 -15.96 -6.66
CA MET A 114 -4.40 -16.46 -5.35
C MET A 114 -5.55 -17.45 -5.40
N ARG A 115 -6.52 -17.24 -6.29
CA ARG A 115 -7.64 -18.19 -6.46
C ARG A 115 -7.19 -19.54 -7.02
N ARG A 116 -6.01 -19.60 -7.64
CA ARG A 116 -5.42 -20.83 -8.17
C ARG A 116 -4.64 -21.61 -7.12
N VAL A 117 -4.40 -21.03 -5.94
CA VAL A 117 -3.70 -21.69 -4.84
C VAL A 117 -4.63 -22.75 -4.24
N GLY A 118 -4.35 -24.03 -4.53
CA GLY A 118 -5.17 -25.18 -4.11
C GLY A 118 -4.41 -26.23 -3.30
N GLU A 119 -5.13 -27.25 -2.81
CA GLU A 119 -4.56 -28.36 -2.01
C GLU A 119 -3.60 -29.26 -2.79
N ASP A 120 -3.75 -29.32 -4.12
CA ASP A 120 -2.93 -30.18 -5.00
C ASP A 120 -1.71 -29.47 -5.61
N MET A 121 -1.36 -28.26 -5.16
CA MET A 121 -0.33 -27.44 -5.81
C MET A 121 1.13 -27.87 -5.52
N LYS A 122 1.34 -29.07 -4.96
CA LYS A 122 2.66 -29.58 -4.61
C LYS A 122 3.64 -29.55 -5.81
N ASP A 123 3.18 -30.00 -6.97
CA ASP A 123 4.02 -30.11 -8.18
C ASP A 123 4.14 -28.81 -8.98
N GLY A 124 3.59 -27.70 -8.47
CA GLY A 124 3.70 -26.37 -9.07
C GLY A 124 4.05 -25.26 -8.08
N TRP A 125 4.35 -25.62 -6.82
CA TRP A 125 4.52 -24.64 -5.74
C TRP A 125 5.68 -23.68 -5.99
N ASN A 126 6.81 -24.21 -6.45
CA ASN A 126 7.99 -23.37 -6.74
C ASN A 126 7.76 -22.44 -7.93
N ASP A 127 7.06 -22.90 -8.96
CA ASP A 127 6.71 -22.08 -10.12
C ASP A 127 5.73 -20.98 -9.75
N PHE A 128 4.71 -21.32 -8.95
CA PHE A 128 3.79 -20.35 -8.37
C PHE A 128 4.54 -19.29 -7.56
N LYS A 129 5.39 -19.72 -6.60
CA LYS A 129 6.19 -18.80 -5.78
C LYS A 129 7.03 -17.86 -6.65
N THR A 130 7.67 -18.40 -7.68
CA THR A 130 8.51 -17.62 -8.60
C THR A 130 7.70 -16.60 -9.40
N ALA A 131 6.54 -17.00 -9.94
CA ALA A 131 5.67 -16.13 -10.70
C ALA A 131 5.12 -15.00 -9.82
N THR A 132 4.66 -15.33 -8.62
CA THR A 132 4.14 -14.36 -7.64
C THR A 132 5.23 -13.41 -7.16
N ALA A 133 6.44 -13.90 -6.90
CA ALA A 133 7.57 -13.05 -6.48
C ALA A 133 7.91 -11.99 -7.54
N ARG A 134 7.92 -12.37 -8.83
CA ARG A 134 8.13 -11.42 -9.94
C ARG A 134 7.02 -10.38 -10.03
N LYS A 135 5.78 -10.76 -9.73
CA LYS A 135 4.64 -9.83 -9.73
C LYS A 135 4.73 -8.83 -8.58
N LEU A 136 5.04 -9.32 -7.38
CA LEU A 136 5.30 -8.47 -6.22
C LEU A 136 6.50 -7.53 -6.45
N ASP A 137 7.52 -7.96 -7.19
CA ASP A 137 8.63 -7.10 -7.60
C ASP A 137 8.17 -5.94 -8.48
N LYS A 138 7.29 -6.22 -9.46
CA LYS A 138 6.71 -5.20 -10.33
C LYS A 138 5.85 -4.22 -9.55
N ILE A 139 4.94 -4.72 -8.72
CA ILE A 139 4.11 -3.92 -7.81
C ILE A 139 4.98 -3.05 -6.90
N SER A 140 6.05 -3.60 -6.32
CA SER A 140 6.96 -2.85 -5.46
C SER A 140 7.70 -1.72 -6.21
N ALA A 141 8.05 -1.94 -7.48
CA ALA A 141 8.65 -0.92 -8.32
C ALA A 141 7.64 0.20 -8.63
N ASP A 142 6.43 -0.15 -9.06
CA ASP A 142 5.36 0.79 -9.38
C ASP A 142 4.95 1.63 -8.16
N LEU A 143 5.01 1.06 -6.96
CA LEU A 143 4.80 1.78 -5.70
C LEU A 143 5.97 2.72 -5.33
N LYS A 144 7.21 2.42 -5.76
CA LYS A 144 8.43 3.20 -5.45
C LYS A 144 8.71 4.36 -6.41
N GLU A 145 8.32 4.27 -7.68
CA GLU A 145 8.65 5.30 -8.69
C GLU A 145 7.93 6.64 -8.49
N ASN A 146 7.38 6.90 -7.29
CA ASN A 146 6.53 8.05 -7.00
C ASN A 146 6.74 8.60 -5.59
#